data_AF-X1L463-F1
#
_entry.id   AF-X1L463-F1
#
_cell.length_a   1.000
_cell.length_b   1.000
_cell.length_c   1.000
_cell.angle_alpha   90.00
_cell.angle_beta   90.00
_cell.angle_gamma   90.00
#
_symmetry.space_group_name_H-M   'P 1'
#
loop_
_entity.id
_entity.type
_entity.pdbx_description
1 polymer ?
#
loop_
_entity_poly.entity_id
_entity_poly.type
_entity_poly.pdbx_seq_one_letter_code
_entity_poly.pdbx_strand_id
1 'polypeptide(L)'
;MTLSEEGQKRFYSNLDRYKKKIILRPQEISNNPEIIRRIGSIAANTAIEVDIYGNVNSTNIMGTKMMNGIGGSGDFTRNAYLSIFVTPSIAKNGDISCVVPMVSHVDHTEHDVQVIVTEQGLADLRGLSPRERAETIIDNCAHPEYKPKLKDYYQRALEKGGHTPHLIEEALSWHKKFLETGCMK
;
A
#
# COMPACT_ATOMS: atom_id res chain seq x y z
N MET A 1 -14.72 6.47 -16.45
CA MET A 1 -14.02 5.25 -16.91
C MET A 1 -12.92 5.69 -17.85
N THR A 2 -11.68 5.30 -17.57
CA THR A 2 -10.52 5.74 -18.37
C THR A 2 -10.03 4.53 -19.14
N LEU A 3 -10.49 4.39 -20.39
CA LEU A 3 -10.10 3.30 -21.28
C LEU A 3 -8.95 3.76 -22.20
N SER A 4 -8.08 2.83 -22.59
CA SER A 4 -7.11 3.05 -23.68
C SER A 4 -7.82 3.41 -24.98
N GLU A 5 -7.12 3.99 -25.96
CA GLU A 5 -7.71 4.39 -27.24
C GLU A 5 -8.41 3.21 -27.95
N GLU A 6 -7.74 2.06 -28.01
CA GLU A 6 -8.31 0.82 -28.56
C GLU A 6 -9.52 0.34 -27.71
N GLY A 7 -9.42 0.47 -26.39
CA GLY A 7 -10.51 0.14 -25.47
C GLY A 7 -11.75 1.01 -25.68
N GLN A 8 -11.57 2.30 -25.94
CA GLN A 8 -12.66 3.24 -26.25
C GLN A 8 -13.31 2.89 -27.59
N LYS A 9 -12.50 2.67 -28.64
CA LYS A 9 -13.01 2.21 -29.95
C LYS A 9 -13.86 0.95 -29.79
N ARG A 10 -13.33 -0.06 -29.10
CA ARG A 10 -14.08 -1.31 -28.80
C ARG A 10 -15.36 -1.06 -28.01
N PHE A 11 -15.32 -0.17 -27.02
CA PHE A 11 -16.47 0.15 -26.17
C PHE A 11 -17.60 0.79 -26.98
N TYR A 12 -17.30 1.84 -27.74
CA TYR A 12 -18.30 2.56 -28.52
C TYR A 12 -18.87 1.73 -29.67
N SER A 13 -18.04 0.92 -30.34
CA SER A 13 -18.51 -0.02 -31.38
C SER A 13 -19.43 -1.12 -30.85
N ASN A 14 -19.51 -1.32 -29.52
CA ASN A 14 -20.33 -2.36 -28.88
C ASN A 14 -21.25 -1.81 -27.78
N LEU A 15 -21.68 -0.55 -27.90
CA LEU A 15 -22.35 0.17 -26.81
C LEU A 15 -23.63 -0.54 -26.32
N ASP A 16 -24.47 -1.07 -27.21
CA ASP A 16 -25.72 -1.74 -26.85
C ASP A 16 -25.51 -2.97 -25.96
N ARG A 17 -24.38 -3.65 -26.14
CA ARG A 17 -23.97 -4.79 -25.30
C ARG A 17 -23.56 -4.33 -23.91
N TYR A 18 -22.82 -3.22 -23.81
CA TYR A 18 -22.26 -2.74 -22.55
C TYR A 18 -23.24 -1.90 -21.72
N LYS A 19 -24.14 -1.15 -22.36
CA LYS A 19 -25.13 -0.30 -21.69
C LYS A 19 -25.99 -1.07 -20.68
N LYS A 20 -26.26 -2.36 -20.94
CA LYS A 20 -27.04 -3.24 -20.06
C LYS A 20 -26.25 -3.80 -18.86
N LYS A 21 -24.94 -3.58 -18.81
CA LYS A 21 -24.01 -4.16 -17.81
C LYS A 21 -23.28 -3.12 -16.97
N ILE A 22 -23.46 -1.84 -17.28
CA ILE A 22 -22.69 -0.75 -16.67
C ILE A 22 -23.68 0.29 -16.17
N ILE A 23 -23.50 0.68 -14.91
CA ILE A 23 -24.25 1.75 -14.27
C ILE A 23 -23.24 2.76 -13.78
N LEU A 24 -23.40 4.02 -14.21
CA LEU A 24 -22.62 5.14 -13.70
C LEU A 24 -23.40 5.80 -12.57
N ARG A 25 -22.71 6.12 -11.48
CA ARG A 25 -23.27 6.80 -10.32
C ARG A 25 -22.38 7.98 -9.94
N PRO A 26 -22.92 9.01 -9.27
CA PRO A 26 -22.10 10.05 -8.64
C PRO A 26 -21.08 9.43 -7.68
N GLN A 27 -19.91 10.07 -7.54
CA GLN A 27 -18.84 9.55 -6.68
C GLN A 27 -19.27 9.39 -5.22
N GLU A 28 -20.15 10.26 -4.72
CA GLU A 28 -20.73 10.18 -3.37
C GLU A 28 -21.53 8.88 -3.15
N ILE A 29 -22.06 8.28 -4.21
CA ILE A 29 -22.80 7.02 -4.16
C ILE A 29 -21.89 5.84 -4.47
N SER A 30 -21.02 5.94 -5.48
CA SER A 30 -20.09 4.83 -5.80
C SER A 30 -19.07 4.58 -4.70
N ASN A 31 -18.68 5.62 -3.97
CA ASN A 31 -17.70 5.56 -2.91
C ASN A 31 -18.33 5.69 -1.51
N ASN A 32 -19.65 5.52 -1.39
CA ASN A 32 -20.31 5.74 -0.11
C ASN A 32 -19.87 4.68 0.92
N PRO A 33 -19.35 5.07 2.10
CA PRO A 33 -18.93 4.13 3.15
C PRO A 33 -20.01 3.13 3.56
N GLU A 34 -21.26 3.59 3.67
CA GLU A 34 -22.40 2.75 4.05
C GLU A 34 -22.61 1.66 3.00
N ILE A 35 -22.60 2.03 1.71
CA ILE A 35 -22.84 1.09 0.61
C ILE A 35 -21.69 0.10 0.49
N ILE A 36 -20.43 0.58 0.52
CA ILE A 36 -19.23 -0.26 0.42
C ILE A 36 -19.25 -1.35 1.49
N ARG A 37 -19.58 -0.98 2.73
CA ARG A 37 -19.68 -1.91 3.86
C ARG A 37 -20.89 -2.83 3.72
N ARG A 38 -22.05 -2.31 3.34
CA ARG A 38 -23.30 -3.08 3.20
C ARG A 38 -23.16 -4.21 2.18
N ILE A 39 -22.47 -3.96 1.07
CA ILE A 39 -22.29 -4.97 0.01
C ILE A 39 -21.07 -5.86 0.24
N GLY A 40 -20.25 -5.59 1.25
CA GLY A 40 -19.05 -6.37 1.56
C GLY A 40 -18.01 -6.33 0.44
N SER A 41 -17.72 -5.15 -0.10
CA SER A 41 -16.75 -4.99 -1.20
C SER A 41 -15.37 -5.55 -0.83
N ILE A 42 -14.67 -6.11 -1.82
CA ILE A 42 -13.23 -6.38 -1.75
C ILE A 42 -12.52 -5.19 -2.40
N ALA A 43 -11.70 -4.48 -1.62
CA ALA A 43 -10.92 -3.34 -2.09
C ALA A 43 -9.49 -3.78 -2.41
N ALA A 44 -9.03 -3.51 -3.63
CA ALA A 44 -7.65 -3.69 -4.04
C ALA A 44 -7.10 -2.36 -4.54
N ASN A 45 -6.08 -1.83 -3.87
CA ASN A 45 -5.47 -0.54 -4.15
C ASN A 45 -3.96 -0.68 -4.37
N THR A 46 -3.34 0.32 -4.99
CA THR A 46 -1.89 0.36 -5.17
C THR A 46 -1.24 1.22 -4.10
N ALA A 47 -0.14 0.74 -3.51
CA ALA A 47 0.70 1.51 -2.60
C ALA A 47 1.92 2.10 -3.33
N ILE A 48 2.41 3.25 -2.86
CA ILE A 48 3.77 3.74 -3.18
C ILE A 48 4.78 2.95 -2.36
N GLU A 49 4.53 2.87 -1.06
CA GLU A 49 5.32 2.15 -0.08
C GLU A 49 4.44 1.71 1.08
N VAL A 50 4.88 0.66 1.75
CA VAL A 50 4.28 0.12 2.98
C VAL A 50 5.37 -0.03 4.02
N ASP A 51 5.05 0.16 5.29
CA ASP A 51 5.99 -0.16 6.36
C ASP A 51 5.79 -1.57 6.90
N ILE A 52 6.77 -2.01 7.71
CA ILE A 52 6.72 -3.30 8.37
C ILE A 52 5.54 -3.44 9.34
N TYR A 53 4.87 -2.35 9.74
CA TYR A 53 3.68 -2.43 10.59
C TYR A 53 2.37 -2.44 9.79
N GLY A 54 2.47 -2.30 8.47
CA GLY A 54 1.33 -2.34 7.55
C GLY A 54 0.61 -1.00 7.43
N ASN A 55 1.25 0.12 7.77
CA ASN A 55 0.77 1.42 7.30
C ASN A 55 1.17 1.59 5.82
N VAL A 56 0.37 2.36 5.09
CA VAL A 56 0.51 2.54 3.64
C VAL A 56 0.59 4.02 3.28
N ASN A 57 1.51 4.31 2.38
CA ASN A 57 1.61 5.56 1.65
C ASN A 57 1.12 5.35 0.21
N SER A 58 0.23 6.21 -0.27
CA SER A 58 -0.35 6.19 -1.62
C SER A 58 -0.20 7.53 -2.35
N THR A 59 0.27 8.57 -1.67
CA THR A 59 0.28 9.95 -2.19
C THR A 59 1.65 10.60 -2.32
N ASN A 60 2.54 10.45 -1.33
CA ASN A 60 3.69 11.33 -1.19
C ASN A 60 5.03 10.59 -1.38
N ILE A 61 5.75 10.87 -2.47
CA ILE A 61 7.13 10.38 -2.64
C ILE A 61 8.04 11.07 -1.62
N MET A 62 8.77 10.28 -0.83
CA MET A 62 9.67 10.76 0.22
C MET A 62 8.98 11.76 1.16
N GLY A 63 7.71 11.50 1.49
CA GLY A 63 6.91 12.27 2.46
C GLY A 63 6.39 13.63 1.99
N THR A 64 6.93 14.21 0.91
CA THR A 64 6.67 15.62 0.55
C THR A 64 6.20 15.83 -0.88
N LYS A 65 6.64 14.99 -1.83
CA LYS A 65 6.30 15.18 -3.25
C LYS A 65 4.99 14.45 -3.58
N MET A 66 3.91 15.22 -3.66
CA MET A 66 2.60 14.74 -4.09
C MET A 66 2.66 14.08 -5.47
N MET A 67 1.99 12.94 -5.61
CA MET A 67 1.90 12.18 -6.84
C MET A 67 0.61 12.49 -7.60
N ASN A 68 -0.54 12.05 -7.07
CA ASN A 68 -1.87 12.28 -7.63
C ASN A 68 -2.82 12.80 -6.54
N GLY A 69 -2.94 12.03 -5.44
CA GLY A 69 -3.85 12.27 -4.33
C GLY A 69 -4.45 10.95 -3.84
N ILE A 70 -5.02 10.96 -2.63
CA ILE A 70 -5.56 9.75 -1.98
C ILE A 70 -6.73 9.14 -2.78
N GLY A 71 -7.49 10.00 -3.47
CA GLY A 71 -8.65 9.56 -4.26
C GLY A 71 -9.67 8.82 -3.39
N GLY A 72 -10.21 7.73 -3.91
CA GLY A 72 -11.18 6.88 -3.20
C GLY A 72 -10.55 5.74 -2.40
N SER A 73 -9.21 5.65 -2.31
CA SER A 73 -8.57 4.53 -1.61
C SER A 73 -9.01 4.46 -0.15
N GLY A 74 -9.15 5.61 0.52
CA GLY A 74 -9.63 5.71 1.90
C GLY A 74 -11.07 5.23 2.07
N ASP A 75 -11.97 5.66 1.17
CA ASP A 75 -13.39 5.28 1.20
C ASP A 75 -13.55 3.75 1.18
N PHE A 76 -12.83 3.09 0.28
CA PHE A 76 -12.89 1.64 0.10
C PHE A 76 -12.10 0.89 1.17
N THR A 77 -10.85 1.27 1.43
CA THR A 77 -9.98 0.53 2.36
C THR A 77 -10.57 0.45 3.76
N ARG A 78 -11.13 1.56 4.28
CA ARG A 78 -11.72 1.61 5.62
C ARG A 78 -13.00 0.77 5.76
N ASN A 79 -13.77 0.62 4.69
CA ASN A 79 -15.14 0.09 4.75
C ASN A 79 -15.33 -1.26 4.04
N ALA A 80 -14.32 -1.72 3.32
CA ALA A 80 -14.33 -3.00 2.62
C ALA A 80 -14.40 -4.18 3.60
N TYR A 81 -14.94 -5.30 3.11
CA TYR A 81 -14.87 -6.58 3.81
C TYR A 81 -13.43 -7.11 3.83
N LEU A 82 -12.71 -6.93 2.72
CA LEU A 82 -11.29 -7.23 2.60
C LEU A 82 -10.55 -6.06 1.94
N SER A 83 -9.53 -5.52 2.61
CA SER A 83 -8.67 -4.45 2.09
C SER A 83 -7.28 -4.98 1.73
N ILE A 84 -6.92 -4.81 0.45
CA ILE A 84 -5.70 -5.34 -0.14
C ILE A 84 -4.90 -4.19 -0.73
N PHE A 85 -3.63 -4.10 -0.38
CA PHE A 85 -2.66 -3.25 -1.06
C PHE A 85 -1.68 -4.06 -1.88
N VAL A 86 -1.44 -3.61 -3.10
CA VAL A 86 -0.50 -4.22 -4.04
C VAL A 86 0.58 -3.21 -4.37
N THR A 87 1.84 -3.63 -4.34
CA THR A 87 2.98 -2.83 -4.78
C THR A 87 4.08 -3.77 -5.29
N PRO A 88 4.90 -3.39 -6.28
CA PRO A 88 6.18 -4.06 -6.44
C PRO A 88 6.98 -3.96 -5.14
N SER A 89 7.87 -4.92 -4.84
CA SER A 89 8.69 -4.85 -3.62
C SER A 89 9.86 -3.85 -3.73
N ILE A 90 10.23 -3.46 -4.97
CA ILE A 90 11.24 -2.45 -5.29
C ILE A 90 10.81 -1.53 -6.43
N ALA A 91 11.38 -0.33 -6.47
CA ALA A 91 11.25 0.63 -7.55
C ALA A 91 12.63 1.14 -8.01
N LYS A 92 12.66 1.89 -9.11
CA LYS A 92 13.89 2.48 -9.69
C LYS A 92 15.03 1.47 -9.84
N ASN A 93 14.76 0.35 -10.52
CA ASN A 93 15.74 -0.72 -10.77
C ASN A 93 16.40 -1.29 -9.50
N GLY A 94 15.68 -1.27 -8.36
CA GLY A 94 16.18 -1.78 -7.08
C GLY A 94 16.75 -0.71 -6.16
N ASP A 95 16.84 0.55 -6.58
CA ASP A 95 17.38 1.64 -5.76
C ASP A 95 16.41 2.11 -4.66
N ILE A 96 15.12 1.77 -4.76
CA ILE A 96 14.10 2.06 -3.76
C ILE A 96 13.45 0.75 -3.33
N SER A 97 13.29 0.55 -2.02
CA SER A 97 12.40 -0.47 -1.47
C SER A 97 10.99 0.10 -1.30
N CYS A 98 9.98 -0.67 -1.68
CA CYS A 98 8.58 -0.33 -1.40
C CYS A 98 8.11 -0.91 -0.06
N VAL A 99 8.92 -1.75 0.60
CA VAL A 99 8.73 -2.16 2.00
C VAL A 99 9.80 -1.47 2.85
N VAL A 100 9.39 -0.58 3.76
CA VAL A 100 10.30 0.32 4.49
C VAL A 100 10.17 0.16 6.02
N PRO A 101 11.13 0.64 6.82
CA PRO A 101 11.00 0.64 8.29
C PRO A 101 9.78 1.41 8.81
N MET A 102 9.55 2.61 8.27
CA MET A 102 8.39 3.46 8.55
C MET A 102 8.03 4.20 7.26
N VAL A 103 6.75 4.31 6.93
CA VAL A 103 6.34 5.07 5.74
C VAL A 103 6.64 6.56 5.95
N SER A 104 7.05 7.23 4.88
CA SER A 104 7.35 8.67 4.92
C SER A 104 6.08 9.54 4.98
N HIS A 105 4.93 8.97 4.67
CA HIS A 105 3.60 9.56 4.80
C HIS A 105 2.57 8.46 5.04
N VAL A 106 1.55 8.71 5.86
CA VAL A 106 0.50 7.73 6.17
C VAL A 106 -0.82 8.20 5.55
N ASP A 107 -1.28 7.47 4.52
CA ASP A 107 -2.65 7.61 4.01
C ASP A 107 -3.60 6.58 4.64
N HIS A 108 -3.08 5.37 4.92
CA HIS A 108 -3.84 4.29 5.55
C HIS A 108 -3.06 3.72 6.73
N THR A 109 -3.71 3.69 7.88
CA THR A 109 -3.12 3.13 9.10
C THR A 109 -3.18 1.61 9.09
N GLU A 110 -2.42 0.95 9.96
CA GLU A 110 -2.44 -0.50 10.13
C GLU A 110 -3.85 -1.09 10.37
N HIS A 111 -4.74 -0.32 11.00
CA HIS A 111 -6.13 -0.72 11.25
C HIS A 111 -6.97 -0.89 9.97
N ASP A 112 -6.58 -0.22 8.89
CA ASP A 112 -7.31 -0.20 7.63
C ASP A 112 -6.81 -1.27 6.67
N VAL A 113 -5.60 -1.78 6.90
CA VAL A 113 -4.85 -2.61 5.96
C VAL A 113 -4.84 -4.05 6.45
N GLN A 114 -5.43 -4.95 5.67
CA GLN A 114 -5.57 -6.35 6.06
C GLN A 114 -4.64 -7.27 5.27
N VAL A 115 -4.36 -6.96 3.99
CA VAL A 115 -3.50 -7.78 3.14
C VAL A 115 -2.54 -6.91 2.34
N ILE A 116 -1.28 -7.31 2.28
CA ILE A 116 -0.26 -6.70 1.42
C ILE A 116 0.25 -7.75 0.43
N VAL A 117 0.41 -7.37 -0.83
CA VAL A 117 0.89 -8.24 -1.91
C VAL A 117 2.02 -7.56 -2.67
N THR A 118 3.11 -8.29 -2.86
CA THR A 118 4.18 -7.94 -3.81
C THR A 118 4.47 -9.13 -4.71
N GLU A 119 5.38 -8.97 -5.67
CA GLU A 119 5.84 -10.10 -6.49
C GLU A 119 6.62 -11.16 -5.68
N GLN A 120 6.99 -10.86 -4.43
CA GLN A 120 7.66 -11.80 -3.51
C GLN A 120 6.68 -12.74 -2.82
N GLY A 121 5.42 -12.32 -2.65
CA GLY A 121 4.41 -13.06 -1.91
C GLY A 121 3.32 -12.17 -1.30
N LEU A 122 2.53 -12.76 -0.41
CA LEU A 122 1.38 -12.15 0.24
C LEU A 122 1.53 -12.21 1.76
N ALA A 123 1.26 -11.10 2.43
CA ALA A 123 1.16 -10.99 3.88
C ALA A 123 -0.30 -10.77 4.30
N ASP A 124 -0.87 -11.72 5.03
CA ASP A 124 -2.20 -11.61 5.66
C ASP A 124 -2.02 -11.10 7.10
N LEU A 125 -2.58 -9.93 7.39
CA LEU A 125 -2.35 -9.18 8.63
C LEU A 125 -3.52 -9.28 9.60
N ARG A 126 -4.58 -10.01 9.23
CA ARG A 126 -5.80 -10.09 10.04
C ARG A 126 -5.52 -10.79 11.36
N GLY A 127 -5.86 -10.11 12.46
CA GLY A 127 -5.69 -10.64 13.82
C GLY A 127 -4.24 -10.62 14.34
N LEU A 128 -3.31 -10.04 13.58
CA LEU A 128 -1.91 -9.94 13.97
C LEU A 128 -1.64 -8.63 14.74
N SER A 129 -0.83 -8.72 15.79
CA SER A 129 -0.25 -7.57 16.48
C SER A 129 0.83 -6.89 15.61
N PRO A 130 1.24 -5.63 15.89
CA PRO A 130 2.28 -4.96 15.10
C PRO A 130 3.57 -5.76 14.94
N ARG A 131 4.00 -6.48 15.98
CA ARG A 131 5.20 -7.32 15.94
C ARG A 131 5.05 -8.52 14.99
N GLU A 132 3.89 -9.18 15.00
CA GLU A 132 3.58 -10.29 14.09
C GLU A 132 3.40 -9.79 12.65
N ARG A 133 2.82 -8.60 12.46
CA ARG A 133 2.72 -7.93 11.16
C ARG A 133 4.10 -7.66 10.57
N ALA A 134 5.04 -7.16 11.37
CA ALA A 134 6.42 -6.93 10.95
C ALA A 134 7.10 -8.18 10.41
N GLU A 135 7.08 -9.27 11.16
CA GLU A 135 7.65 -10.54 10.70
C GLU A 135 6.98 -11.03 9.42
N THR A 136 5.64 -11.00 9.37
CA THR A 136 4.86 -11.47 8.23
C THR A 136 5.14 -10.65 6.96
N ILE A 137 5.20 -9.32 7.06
CA ILE A 137 5.47 -8.42 5.93
C ILE A 137 6.92 -8.58 5.46
N ILE A 138 7.88 -8.60 6.39
CA ILE A 138 9.29 -8.76 6.05
C ILE A 138 9.52 -10.10 5.35
N ASP A 139 8.93 -11.19 5.84
CA ASP A 139 9.18 -12.51 5.30
C ASP A 139 8.49 -12.76 3.96
N ASN A 140 7.28 -12.23 3.76
CA ASN A 140 6.47 -12.54 2.56
C ASN A 140 6.50 -11.45 1.47
N CYS A 141 6.75 -10.18 1.82
CA CYS A 141 6.58 -9.08 0.87
C CYS A 141 7.87 -8.33 0.55
N ALA A 142 8.87 -8.33 1.43
CA ALA A 142 10.12 -7.60 1.20
C ALA A 142 11.02 -8.28 0.17
N HIS A 143 11.64 -7.47 -0.70
CA HIS A 143 12.62 -7.93 -1.69
C HIS A 143 13.84 -8.58 -1.01
N PRO A 144 14.44 -9.64 -1.58
CA PRO A 144 15.61 -10.31 -1.00
C PRO A 144 16.80 -9.37 -0.69
N GLU A 145 16.99 -8.30 -1.46
CA GLU A 145 18.06 -7.32 -1.22
C GLU A 145 17.83 -6.43 0.02
N TYR A 146 16.57 -6.17 0.38
CA TYR A 146 16.19 -5.29 1.50
C TYR A 146 15.77 -6.07 2.74
N LYS A 147 15.35 -7.32 2.59
CA LYS A 147 14.91 -8.18 3.69
C LYS A 147 15.93 -8.30 4.84
N PRO A 148 17.25 -8.52 4.60
CA PRO A 148 18.23 -8.54 5.69
C PRO A 148 18.33 -7.21 6.45
N LYS A 149 18.24 -6.08 5.73
CA LYS A 149 18.30 -4.74 6.33
C LYS A 149 17.05 -4.43 7.16
N LEU A 150 15.87 -4.86 6.71
CA LEU A 150 14.63 -4.75 7.51
C LEU A 150 14.69 -5.63 8.76
N LYS A 151 15.20 -6.86 8.65
CA LYS A 151 15.39 -7.74 9.81
C LYS A 151 16.35 -7.12 10.81
N ASP A 152 17.47 -6.56 10.37
CA ASP A 152 18.42 -5.85 11.24
C ASP A 152 17.76 -4.66 11.96
N TYR A 153 17.08 -3.78 11.22
CA TYR A 153 16.33 -2.66 11.81
C TYR A 153 15.34 -3.14 12.87
N TYR A 154 14.53 -4.16 12.54
CA TYR A 154 13.49 -4.67 13.42
C TYR A 154 14.06 -5.32 14.68
N GLN A 155 15.14 -6.11 14.58
CA GLN A 155 15.79 -6.71 15.74
C GLN A 155 16.36 -5.66 16.70
N ARG A 156 17.05 -4.65 16.17
CA ARG A 156 17.55 -3.53 17.00
C ARG A 156 16.42 -2.70 17.59
N ALA A 157 15.31 -2.52 16.87
CA ALA A 157 14.12 -1.86 17.39
C ALA A 157 13.48 -2.67 18.53
N LEU A 158 13.42 -4.00 18.43
CA LEU A 158 12.89 -4.88 19.48
C LEU A 158 13.65 -4.74 20.81
N GLU A 159 14.97 -4.52 20.78
CA GLU A 159 15.78 -4.28 21.97
C GLU A 159 15.37 -3.00 22.72
N LYS A 160 14.78 -2.01 22.03
CA LYS A 160 14.20 -0.80 22.65
C LYS A 160 12.81 -1.03 23.24
N GLY A 161 12.16 -2.14 22.90
CA GLY A 161 10.83 -2.52 23.39
C GLY A 161 9.68 -1.77 22.70
N GLY A 162 8.53 -1.71 23.39
CA GLY A 162 7.31 -1.03 22.91
C GLY A 162 6.35 -1.94 22.13
N HIS A 163 5.08 -1.53 22.05
CA HIS A 163 4.05 -2.27 21.29
C HIS A 163 4.36 -2.29 19.78
N THR A 164 4.83 -1.16 19.27
CA THR A 164 5.26 -0.96 17.87
C THR A 164 6.72 -0.47 17.89
N PRO A 165 7.71 -1.39 17.84
CA PRO A 165 9.12 -1.03 18.02
C PRO A 165 9.67 -0.12 16.91
N HIS A 166 10.31 0.99 17.27
CA HIS A 166 11.01 1.84 16.31
C HIS A 166 12.33 2.34 16.88
N LEU A 167 13.29 2.51 15.98
CA LEU A 167 14.46 3.36 16.19
C LEU A 167 14.14 4.72 15.58
N ILE A 168 13.87 5.72 16.42
CA ILE A 168 13.40 7.05 16.00
C ILE A 168 14.43 7.74 15.09
N GLU A 169 15.70 7.57 15.42
CA GLU A 169 16.86 8.06 14.69
C GLU A 169 17.01 7.49 13.27
N GLU A 170 16.43 6.31 13.02
CA GLU A 170 16.64 5.56 11.78
C GLU A 170 15.35 5.30 10.98
N ALA A 171 14.17 5.58 11.55
CA ALA A 171 12.87 5.22 10.98
C ALA A 171 12.67 5.73 9.53
N LEU A 172 13.21 6.92 9.22
CA LEU A 172 13.17 7.53 7.87
C LEU A 172 14.55 7.61 7.20
N SER A 173 15.54 6.87 7.72
CA SER A 173 16.92 6.93 7.22
C SER A 173 17.05 6.46 5.77
N TRP A 174 16.22 5.53 5.32
CA TRP A 174 16.22 5.03 3.94
C TRP A 174 15.78 6.12 2.97
N HIS A 175 14.71 6.86 3.30
CA HIS A 175 14.24 8.00 2.52
C HIS A 175 15.30 9.09 2.44
N LYS A 176 15.91 9.43 3.58
CA LYS A 176 17.04 10.38 3.63
C LYS A 176 18.19 9.93 2.73
N LYS A 177 18.59 8.66 2.83
CA LYS A 177 19.70 8.09 2.05
C LYS A 177 19.43 8.11 0.55
N PHE A 178 18.20 7.83 0.14
CA PHE A 178 17.79 7.95 -1.26
C PHE A 178 17.87 9.40 -1.76
N LEU A 179 17.44 10.38 -0.96
CA LEU A 179 17.56 11.80 -1.31
C LEU A 179 19.01 12.26 -1.46
N GLU A 180 19.93 11.70 -0.67
CA GLU A 180 21.35 12.07 -0.68
C GLU A 180 22.16 11.34 -1.75
N THR A 181 21.86 10.06 -2.00
CA THR A 181 22.71 9.17 -2.80
C THR A 181 22.03 8.58 -4.04
N GLY A 182 20.71 8.72 -4.15
CA GLY A 182 19.91 8.07 -5.19
C GLY A 182 19.61 6.59 -4.94
N CYS A 183 19.99 6.03 -3.78
CA CYS A 183 19.75 4.62 -3.43
C CYS A 183 19.43 4.45 -1.93
N MET A 184 18.53 3.53 -1.58
CA MET A 184 18.22 3.17 -0.18
C MET A 184 19.19 2.13 0.43
N LYS A 185 19.98 1.45 -0.40
CA LYS A 185 20.89 0.37 0.04
C LYS A 185 22.07 0.90 0.83
#